data_AF-A0A382B532-F1
#
_entry.id   AF-A0A382B532-F1
#
_cell.length_a   1.000
_cell.length_b   1.000
_cell.length_c   1.000
_cell.angle_alpha   90.00
_cell.angle_beta   90.00
_cell.angle_gamma   90.00
#
_symmetry.space_group_name_H-M   'P 1'
#
loop_
_entity.id
_entity.type
_entity.pdbx_description
1 polymer ?
#
loop_
_entity_poly.entity_id
_entity_poly.type
_entity_poly.pdbx_seq_one_letter_code
_entity_poly.pdbx_strand_id
1 'polypeptide(L)'
;QASYVGLLGSKRKTILIYEELFAQGFTMEQVQGVRSPIGLDISARTPEEIALSIMAEIIGFRLGGDGGQLSLDQNLIDKAAAKASKRPADTEVIGAD
;
A
#
# COMPACT_ATOMS: atom_id res chain seq x y z
N GLN A 1 4.50 10.28 -22.59
CA GLN A 1 5.26 9.31 -21.78
C GLN A 1 4.32 8.72 -20.75
N ALA A 2 4.49 7.45 -20.36
CA ALA A 2 3.65 6.82 -19.34
C ALA A 2 4.05 7.31 -17.95
N SER A 3 3.08 7.60 -17.09
CA SER A 3 3.34 7.99 -15.69
C SER A 3 3.72 6.81 -14.81
N TYR A 4 3.39 5.58 -15.22
CA TYR A 4 3.65 4.36 -14.46
C TYR A 4 3.95 3.21 -15.43
N VAL A 5 5.01 2.44 -15.15
CA VAL A 5 5.36 1.21 -15.87
C VAL A 5 5.68 0.15 -14.82
N GLY A 6 4.94 -0.96 -14.86
CA GLY A 6 5.16 -2.08 -13.97
C GLY A 6 5.40 -3.38 -14.74
N LEU A 7 6.25 -4.24 -14.19
CA LEU A 7 6.66 -5.50 -14.79
C LEU A 7 6.20 -6.67 -13.92
N LEU A 8 5.41 -7.57 -14.51
CA LEU A 8 4.97 -8.80 -13.86
C LEU A 8 5.99 -9.93 -14.07
N GLY A 9 6.40 -10.56 -12.97
CA GLY A 9 7.25 -11.75 -12.99
C GLY A 9 7.88 -12.04 -11.64
N SER A 10 8.50 -13.21 -11.52
CA SER A 10 9.31 -13.52 -10.34
C SER A 10 10.52 -12.58 -10.24
N LYS A 11 11.11 -12.49 -9.03
CA LYS A 11 12.38 -11.75 -8.83
C LYS A 11 13.47 -12.22 -9.80
N ARG A 12 13.59 -13.55 -10.00
CA ARG A 12 14.52 -14.13 -10.97
C ARG A 12 14.26 -13.64 -12.40
N LYS A 13 12.99 -13.66 -12.85
CA LYS A 13 12.63 -13.19 -14.20
C LYS A 13 12.90 -11.69 -14.37
N THR A 14 12.64 -10.90 -13.34
CA THR A 14 12.94 -9.46 -13.31
C THR A 14 14.43 -9.20 -13.53
N ILE A 15 15.30 -9.92 -12.80
CA ILE A 15 16.75 -9.78 -12.92
C ILE A 15 17.21 -10.07 -14.35
N LEU A 16 16.76 -11.17 -14.95
CA LEU A 16 17.11 -11.53 -16.34
C LEU A 16 16.65 -10.46 -17.35
N ILE A 17 15.48 -9.87 -17.14
CA ILE A 17 14.99 -8.78 -17.99
C ILE A 17 15.87 -7.53 -17.83
N TYR A 18 16.29 -7.20 -16.61
CA TYR A 18 17.15 -6.04 -16.36
C TYR A 18 18.55 -6.24 -16.95
N GLU A 19 19.13 -7.43 -16.82
CA GLU A 19 20.40 -7.80 -17.47
C GLU A 19 20.33 -7.60 -19.00
N GLU A 20 19.25 -8.05 -19.63
CA GLU A 20 19.04 -7.89 -21.07
C GLU A 20 18.86 -6.41 -21.47
N LEU A 21 18.11 -5.63 -20.69
CA LEU A 21 17.96 -4.19 -20.94
C LEU A 21 19.32 -3.46 -20.86
N PHE A 22 20.14 -3.79 -19.87
CA PHE A 22 21.49 -3.21 -19.79
C PHE A 22 22.38 -3.64 -20.95
N ALA A 23 22.31 -4.91 -21.38
CA ALA A 23 23.03 -5.40 -22.56
C ALA A 23 22.61 -4.68 -23.85
N GLN A 24 21.36 -4.22 -23.94
CA GLN A 24 20.85 -3.42 -25.06
C GLN A 24 21.18 -1.92 -24.95
N GLY A 25 21.89 -1.49 -23.90
CA GLY A 25 22.36 -0.12 -23.74
C GLY A 25 21.39 0.82 -23.03
N PHE A 26 20.34 0.31 -22.38
CA PHE A 26 19.48 1.13 -21.52
C PHE A 26 20.26 1.61 -20.28
N THR A 27 20.02 2.86 -19.87
CA THR A 27 20.67 3.44 -18.69
C THR A 27 20.00 2.98 -17.38
N MET A 28 20.71 3.16 -16.26
CA MET A 28 20.17 2.89 -14.93
C MET A 28 18.88 3.68 -14.68
N GLU A 29 18.83 4.94 -15.07
CA GLU A 29 17.67 5.81 -14.89
C GLU A 29 16.46 5.31 -15.69
N GLN A 30 16.68 4.80 -16.90
CA GLN A 30 15.61 4.24 -17.72
C GLN A 30 15.06 2.93 -17.11
N VAL A 31 15.93 2.06 -16.59
CA VAL A 31 15.53 0.80 -15.94
C VAL A 31 14.85 1.06 -14.60
N GLN A 32 15.32 2.04 -13.82
CA GLN A 32 14.69 2.44 -12.55
C GLN A 32 13.28 3.00 -12.72
N GLY A 33 12.92 3.45 -13.92
CA GLY A 33 11.55 3.83 -14.26
C GLY A 33 10.55 2.66 -14.27
N VAL A 34 11.03 1.41 -14.25
CA VAL A 34 10.21 0.20 -14.21
C VAL A 34 10.06 -0.29 -12.77
N ARG A 35 8.81 -0.45 -12.32
CA ARG A 35 8.47 -1.06 -11.02
C ARG A 35 8.36 -2.57 -11.17
N SER A 36 9.27 -3.31 -10.53
CA SER A 36 9.31 -4.77 -10.66
C SER A 36 9.86 -5.47 -9.41
N PRO A 37 9.27 -6.61 -9.01
CA PRO A 37 7.97 -7.12 -9.45
C PRO A 37 6.84 -6.15 -9.12
N ILE A 38 5.87 -6.03 -10.01
CA ILE A 38 4.68 -5.21 -9.76
C ILE A 38 3.80 -5.80 -8.64
N GLY A 39 3.29 -4.94 -7.76
CA GLY A 39 2.34 -5.24 -6.69
C GLY A 39 2.91 -5.02 -5.29
N LEU A 40 2.04 -4.66 -4.34
CA LEU A 40 2.41 -4.60 -2.91
C LEU A 40 2.77 -5.99 -2.37
N ASP A 41 3.72 -6.04 -1.44
CA ASP A 41 4.12 -7.29 -0.78
C ASP A 41 3.09 -7.73 0.27
N ILE A 42 2.03 -8.38 -0.22
CA ILE A 42 0.97 -8.97 0.61
C ILE A 42 1.08 -10.50 0.67
N SER A 43 2.22 -11.07 0.30
CA SER A 43 2.41 -12.54 0.20
C SER A 43 1.40 -13.24 -0.72
N ALA A 44 0.93 -12.55 -1.77
CA ALA A 44 -0.03 -13.07 -2.75
C ALA A 44 0.44 -14.36 -3.45
N ARG A 45 -0.50 -15.30 -3.68
CA ARG A 45 -0.25 -16.61 -4.31
C ARG A 45 -1.23 -16.91 -5.43
N THR A 46 -2.49 -16.51 -5.29
CA THR A 46 -3.52 -16.73 -6.32
C THR A 46 -3.54 -15.59 -7.33
N PRO A 47 -4.09 -15.80 -8.54
CA PRO A 47 -4.27 -14.73 -9.51
C PRO A 47 -5.06 -13.54 -8.95
N GLU A 48 -6.08 -13.79 -8.13
CA GLU A 48 -6.93 -12.77 -7.51
C GLU A 48 -6.14 -11.94 -6.48
N GLU A 49 -5.32 -12.60 -5.66
CA GLU A 49 -4.45 -11.93 -4.68
C GLU A 49 -3.38 -11.09 -5.39
N ILE A 50 -2.81 -11.60 -6.50
CA ILE A 50 -1.84 -10.86 -7.33
C ILE A 50 -2.51 -9.65 -7.98
N ALA A 51 -3.72 -9.82 -8.52
CA ALA A 51 -4.47 -8.70 -9.09
C ALA A 51 -4.75 -7.63 -8.03
N LEU A 52 -5.15 -8.03 -6.82
CA LEU A 52 -5.36 -7.11 -5.71
C LEU A 52 -4.08 -6.35 -5.33
N SER A 53 -2.93 -7.04 -5.23
CA SER A 53 -1.65 -6.39 -4.89
C SER A 53 -1.21 -5.37 -5.93
N ILE A 54 -1.41 -5.67 -7.22
CA ILE A 54 -1.12 -4.77 -8.34
C ILE A 54 -2.04 -3.55 -8.31
N MET A 55 -3.35 -3.76 -8.15
CA MET A 55 -4.32 -2.67 -8.10
C MET A 55 -4.07 -1.75 -6.90
N ALA A 56 -3.70 -2.31 -5.75
CA ALA A 56 -3.34 -1.55 -4.56
C ALA A 56 -2.09 -0.68 -4.80
N GLU A 57 -1.04 -1.22 -5.44
CA GLU A 57 0.16 -0.45 -5.79
C GLU A 57 -0.16 0.69 -6.77
N ILE A 58 -0.94 0.43 -7.81
CA ILE A 58 -1.31 1.43 -8.82
C ILE A 58 -2.11 2.59 -8.17
N ILE A 59 -3.06 2.26 -7.29
CA ILE A 59 -3.83 3.28 -6.57
C ILE A 59 -2.92 4.06 -5.61
N GLY A 60 -2.03 3.37 -4.88
CA GLY A 60 -1.03 4.00 -4.02
C GLY A 60 -0.16 4.99 -4.78
N PHE A 61 0.41 4.57 -5.92
CA PHE A 61 1.18 5.44 -6.81
C PHE A 61 0.37 6.67 -7.26
N ARG A 62 -0.88 6.49 -7.66
CA ARG A 62 -1.74 7.59 -8.14
C ARG A 62 -2.10 8.59 -7.04
N LEU A 63 -2.24 8.13 -5.79
CA LEU A 63 -2.71 8.94 -4.66
C LEU A 63 -1.57 9.37 -3.71
N GLY A 64 -0.33 8.92 -3.95
CA GLY A 64 0.82 9.20 -3.08
C GLY A 64 0.92 8.31 -1.84
N GLY A 65 0.23 7.17 -1.82
CA GLY A 65 0.35 6.15 -0.76
C GLY A 65 1.52 5.19 -1.03
N ASP A 66 2.16 4.70 0.04
CA ASP A 66 3.30 3.80 -0.01
C ASP A 66 2.93 2.31 0.17
N GLY A 67 1.67 2.02 0.45
CA GLY A 67 1.18 0.66 0.72
C GLY A 67 1.48 0.16 2.13
N GLY A 68 1.94 1.04 3.03
CA GLY A 68 2.16 0.74 4.44
C GLY A 68 0.87 0.56 5.24
N GLN A 69 1.01 0.05 6.46
CA GLN A 69 -0.13 -0.14 7.36
C GLN A 69 -0.62 1.22 7.90
N LEU A 70 -1.93 1.44 7.83
CA LEU A 70 -2.55 2.55 8.55
C LEU A 70 -2.62 2.23 10.05
N SER A 71 -2.13 3.14 10.88
CA SER A 71 -2.27 3.09 12.32
C SER A 71 -2.62 4.48 12.85
N LEU A 72 -3.33 4.52 13.98
CA LEU A 72 -3.53 5.77 14.70
C LEU A 72 -2.29 6.06 15.55
N ASP A 73 -1.87 7.32 15.56
CA ASP A 73 -0.85 7.78 16.49
C ASP A 73 -1.28 7.53 17.94
N GLN A 74 -0.34 7.12 18.79
CA GLN A 74 -0.59 6.87 20.22
C GLN A 74 -1.25 8.06 20.91
N ASN A 75 -0.83 9.28 20.56
CA ASN A 75 -1.40 10.51 21.10
C ASN A 75 -2.90 10.67 20.78
N LEU A 76 -3.36 10.19 19.62
CA LEU A 76 -4.78 10.22 19.24
C LEU A 76 -5.56 9.15 20.02
N ILE A 77 -4.95 7.99 20.25
CA ILE A 77 -5.51 6.93 21.09
C ILE A 77 -5.70 7.44 22.52
N ASP A 78 -4.69 8.08 23.10
CA ASP A 78 -4.75 8.62 24.46
C ASP A 78 -5.81 9.71 24.59
N LYS A 79 -5.93 10.60 23.59
CA LYS A 79 -6.99 11.60 23.52
C LYS A 79 -8.38 10.96 23.45
N ALA A 80 -8.53 9.90 22.66
CA ALA A 80 -9.80 9.17 22.55
C ALA A 80 -10.19 8.51 23.88
N ALA A 81 -9.23 7.89 24.57
CA ALA A 81 -9.43 7.30 25.89
C ALA A 81 -9.84 8.36 26.93
N ALA A 82 -9.11 9.48 27.00
CA ALA A 82 -9.44 10.57 27.92
C ALA A 82 -10.82 11.19 27.64
N LYS A 83 -11.24 11.28 26.36
CA LYS A 83 -12.58 11.73 25.99
C LYS A 83 -13.67 10.73 26.40
N ALA A 84 -13.39 9.43 26.34
CA ALA A 84 -14.33 8.40 26.78
C ALA A 84 -14.58 8.47 28.30
N SER A 85 -13.54 8.66 29.12
CA SER A 85 -13.67 8.77 30.58
C SER A 85 -14.42 10.03 31.05
N LYS A 86 -14.54 11.04 30.19
CA LYS A 86 -15.28 12.28 30.48
C LYS A 86 -16.72 12.28 29.98
N ARG A 87 -17.16 11.23 29.27
CA ARG A 87 -18.58 11.10 28.95
C ARG A 87 -19.33 10.82 30.26
N PRO A 88 -20.32 11.63 30.63
CA PRO A 88 -21.18 11.27 31.73
C PRO A 88 -21.77 9.89 31.41
N ALA A 89 -21.64 8.94 32.35
CA ALA A 89 -22.44 7.72 32.31
C ALA A 89 -23.89 8.19 32.16
N ASP A 90 -24.59 7.68 31.16
CA ASP A 90 -25.91 8.14 30.79
C ASP A 90 -26.74 8.42 32.05
N THR A 91 -27.26 9.64 32.08
CA THR A 91 -28.26 10.10 33.03
C THR A 91 -29.41 9.09 32.99
N GLU A 92 -29.38 8.10 33.88
CA GLU A 92 -30.55 7.35 34.32
C GLU A 92 -31.47 8.33 35.01
N VAL A 93 -32.22 9.14 34.26
CA VAL A 93 -33.37 9.87 34.78
C VAL A 93 -34.50 9.93 33.74
N ILE A 94 -35.32 8.87 33.77
CA ILE A 94 -36.79 8.85 33.90
C ILE A 94 -37.69 9.42 32.79
N GLY A 95 -38.64 8.58 32.38
CA GLY A 95 -40.02 8.89 32.00
C GLY A 95 -40.74 7.58 31.67
N ALA A 96 -41.27 6.84 32.65
CA ALA A 96 -42.58 7.01 33.29
C ALA A 96 -43.74 6.75 32.32
N ASP A 97 -44.62 5.82 32.73
CA ASP A 97 -45.88 5.46 32.08
C ASP A 97 -46.77 6.67 31.72
#